data_AF-A0A8C0A6T2-F1
#
_entry.id   AF-A0A8C0A6T2-F1
#
_cell.length_a   1.000
_cell.length_b   1.000
_cell.length_c   1.000
_cell.angle_alpha   90.00
_cell.angle_beta   90.00
_cell.angle_gamma   90.00
#
_symmetry.space_group_name_H-M   'P 1'
#
loop_
_entity.id
_entity.type
_entity.pdbx_description
1 polymer ?
#
loop_
_entity_poly.entity_id
_entity_poly.type
_entity_poly.pdbx_seq_one_letter_code
_entity_poly.pdbx_strand_id
1 'polypeptide(L)'
;MTEDQSLLAVQEALRKCFPVVDEQQGLWQSALRDCPPLLASLSNLAEQLQAAQNLRFEDVPSLRAFPDLQERLRRKQLAAGDTILDKLGERLATLLKVRDVVSSHVERVLQIYEQHADTIGLDAVLQASAASPSVAEMLEWLQDIERHYRNSYLKRKYLLSSIQWEDLGNIQALPRAWDRISEDEYRTLYKVLVFMQSLVSAPPFFV
;
A
#
# COMPACT_ATOMS: atom_id res chain seq x y z
N MET A 1 3.45 -12.37 -39.89
CA MET A 1 4.88 -12.51 -39.51
C MET A 1 5.36 -11.37 -38.61
N THR A 2 5.38 -10.10 -39.06
CA THR A 2 5.78 -8.95 -38.22
C THR A 2 4.75 -8.58 -37.14
N GLU A 3 3.46 -8.68 -37.46
CA GLU A 3 2.37 -8.49 -36.49
C GLU A 3 2.38 -9.55 -35.38
N ASP A 4 2.46 -10.84 -35.75
CA ASP A 4 2.55 -11.94 -34.78
C ASP A 4 3.74 -11.80 -33.83
N GLN A 5 4.91 -11.41 -34.34
CA GLN A 5 6.10 -11.18 -33.53
C GLN A 5 5.93 -9.99 -32.56
N SER A 6 5.26 -8.93 -33.01
CA SER A 6 4.98 -7.74 -32.20
C SER A 6 4.00 -8.06 -31.07
N LEU A 7 2.94 -8.81 -31.36
CA LEU A 7 1.97 -9.27 -30.37
C LEU A 7 2.62 -10.21 -29.34
N LEU A 8 3.43 -11.17 -29.79
CA LEU A 8 4.17 -12.09 -28.91
C LEU A 8 5.11 -11.35 -27.95
N ALA A 9 5.75 -10.26 -28.39
CA ALA A 9 6.61 -9.45 -27.53
C ALA A 9 5.82 -8.81 -26.36
N VAL A 10 4.63 -8.28 -26.64
CA VAL A 10 3.75 -7.70 -25.61
C VAL A 10 3.23 -8.79 -24.65
N GLN A 11 2.81 -9.93 -25.21
CA GLN A 11 2.35 -11.08 -24.42
C GLN A 11 3.45 -11.63 -23.50
N GLU A 12 4.69 -11.70 -23.97
CA GLU A 12 5.83 -12.11 -23.14
C GLU A 12 6.15 -11.08 -22.04
N ALA A 13 6.03 -9.79 -22.35
CA ALA A 13 6.20 -8.73 -21.36
C ALA A 13 5.14 -8.83 -20.24
N LEU A 14 3.87 -9.01 -20.61
CA LEU A 14 2.77 -9.27 -19.67
C LEU A 14 3.03 -10.50 -18.81
N ARG A 15 3.41 -11.62 -19.43
CA ARG A 15 3.73 -12.88 -18.74
C ARG A 15 4.86 -12.73 -17.71
N LYS A 16 5.84 -11.87 -17.99
CA LYS A 16 6.93 -11.56 -17.04
C LYS A 16 6.51 -10.58 -15.95
N CYS A 17 5.56 -9.69 -16.23
CA CYS A 17 5.07 -8.68 -15.29
C CYS A 17 4.19 -9.28 -14.19
N PHE A 18 3.23 -10.15 -14.54
CA PHE A 18 2.24 -10.64 -13.58
C PHE A 18 2.82 -11.38 -12.36
N PRO A 19 3.82 -12.28 -12.49
CA PRO A 19 4.43 -12.92 -11.33
C PRO A 19 5.11 -11.92 -10.38
N VAL A 20 5.70 -10.86 -10.93
CA VAL A 20 6.32 -9.80 -10.12
C VAL A 20 5.26 -9.05 -9.34
N VAL A 21 4.14 -8.71 -9.98
CA VAL A 21 3.02 -8.04 -9.30
C VAL A 21 2.43 -8.93 -8.19
N ASP A 22 2.31 -10.24 -8.41
CA ASP A 22 1.84 -11.19 -7.39
C ASP A 22 2.79 -11.28 -6.19
N GLU A 23 4.10 -11.38 -6.42
CA GLU A 23 5.11 -11.35 -5.36
C GLU A 23 5.05 -10.04 -4.56
N GLN A 24 4.96 -8.91 -5.27
CA GLN A 24 4.84 -7.60 -4.65
C GLN A 24 3.56 -7.45 -3.83
N GLN A 25 2.45 -8.07 -4.25
CA GLN A 25 1.21 -8.08 -3.49
C GLN A 25 1.37 -8.82 -2.15
N GLY A 26 2.14 -9.91 -2.11
CA GLY A 26 2.48 -10.60 -0.86
C GLY A 26 3.24 -9.70 0.12
N LEU A 27 4.27 -9.00 -0.38
CA LEU A 27 5.05 -8.04 0.42
C LEU A 27 4.19 -6.87 0.92
N TRP A 28 3.32 -6.35 0.06
CA TRP A 28 2.37 -5.29 0.38
C TRP A 28 1.46 -5.70 1.55
N GLN A 29 0.80 -6.86 1.43
CA GLN A 29 -0.10 -7.37 2.47
C GLN A 29 0.63 -7.67 3.77
N SER A 30 1.85 -8.19 3.72
CA SER A 30 2.67 -8.42 4.90
C SER A 30 2.98 -7.10 5.63
N ALA A 31 3.42 -6.07 4.90
CA ALA A 31 3.71 -4.77 5.48
C ALA A 31 2.45 -4.12 6.08
N LEU A 32 1.30 -4.24 5.42
CA LEU A 32 0.03 -3.72 5.94
C LEU A 32 -0.43 -4.44 7.21
N ARG A 33 -0.19 -5.75 7.33
CA ARG A 33 -0.59 -6.55 8.50
C ARG A 33 0.13 -6.12 9.78
N ASP A 34 1.33 -5.58 9.65
CA ASP A 34 2.14 -5.10 10.76
C ASP A 34 1.70 -3.72 11.29
N CYS A 35 0.93 -2.95 10.52
CA CYS A 35 0.57 -1.57 10.87
C CYS A 35 -0.50 -1.44 11.98
N PRO A 36 -1.62 -2.21 11.98
CA PRO A 36 -2.67 -2.09 13.00
C PRO A 36 -2.19 -2.11 14.46
N PRO A 37 -1.31 -3.03 14.90
CA PRO A 37 -0.85 -3.02 16.29
C PRO A 37 -0.02 -1.77 16.64
N LEU A 38 0.74 -1.22 15.67
CA LEU A 38 1.50 0.01 15.86
C LEU A 38 0.57 1.23 15.98
N LEU A 39 -0.45 1.32 15.13
CA LEU A 39 -1.46 2.38 15.17
C LEU A 39 -2.28 2.34 16.47
N ALA A 40 -2.67 1.15 16.92
CA ALA A 40 -3.34 0.98 18.20
C ALA A 40 -2.45 1.43 19.38
N SER A 41 -1.14 1.14 19.30
CA SER A 41 -0.18 1.59 20.31
C SER A 41 -0.04 3.11 20.36
N LEU A 42 -0.03 3.79 19.19
CA LEU A 42 -0.04 5.27 19.13
C LEU A 42 -1.34 5.86 19.67
N SER A 43 -2.50 5.29 19.30
CA SER A 43 -3.80 5.72 19.83
C SER A 43 -3.82 5.66 21.35
N ASN A 44 -3.43 4.52 21.92
CA ASN A 44 -3.36 4.33 23.37
C ASN A 44 -2.36 5.29 24.04
N LEU A 45 -1.22 5.57 23.40
CA LEU A 45 -0.26 6.55 23.91
C LEU A 45 -0.84 7.96 23.93
N ALA A 46 -1.62 8.35 22.91
CA ALA A 46 -2.31 9.63 22.88
C ALA A 46 -3.40 9.73 23.96
N GLU A 47 -4.13 8.64 24.24
CA GLU A 47 -5.06 8.57 25.39
C GLU A 47 -4.32 8.78 26.72
N GLN A 48 -3.17 8.13 26.90
CA GLN A 48 -2.35 8.28 28.11
C GLN A 48 -1.80 9.70 28.27
N LEU A 49 -1.36 10.33 27.18
CA LEU A 49 -0.93 11.73 27.18
C LEU A 49 -2.08 12.67 27.56
N GLN A 50 -3.27 12.43 27.02
CA GLN A 50 -4.47 13.22 27.35
C GLN A 50 -4.86 13.04 28.83
N ALA A 51 -4.83 11.81 29.35
CA ALA A 51 -5.11 11.54 30.76
C ALA A 51 -4.10 12.23 31.68
N ALA A 52 -2.81 12.22 31.31
CA ALA A 52 -1.77 12.92 32.06
C ALA A 52 -1.92 14.45 32.00
N GLN A 53 -2.39 15.01 30.89
CA GLN A 53 -2.67 16.46 30.78
C GLN A 53 -3.85 16.90 31.64
N ASN A 54 -4.86 16.04 31.78
CA ASN A 54 -6.05 16.34 32.57
C ASN A 54 -5.84 16.18 34.09
N LEU A 55 -4.76 15.52 34.50
CA LEU A 55 -4.44 15.30 35.91
C LEU A 55 -3.74 16.52 36.52
N ARG A 56 -4.27 17.00 37.64
CA ARG A 56 -3.57 17.95 38.52
C ARG A 56 -2.63 17.18 39.45
N PHE A 57 -1.37 17.04 39.07
CA PHE A 57 -0.37 16.27 39.84
C PHE A 57 -0.17 16.80 41.27
N GLU A 58 -0.35 18.11 41.47
CA GLU A 58 -0.30 18.79 42.77
C GLU A 58 -1.40 18.36 43.76
N ASP A 59 -2.54 17.92 43.23
CA ASP A 59 -3.69 17.45 44.01
C ASP A 59 -3.49 16.00 44.51
N VAL A 60 -2.46 15.29 44.01
CA VAL A 60 -2.15 13.92 44.40
C VAL A 60 -0.99 13.91 45.43
N PRO A 61 -1.25 13.65 46.73
CA PRO A 61 -0.25 13.83 47.79
C PRO A 61 1.03 13.01 47.59
N SER A 62 0.92 11.78 47.06
CA SER A 62 2.06 10.90 46.80
C SER A 62 2.95 11.37 45.64
N LEU A 63 2.44 12.19 44.73
CA LEU A 63 3.19 12.69 43.57
C LEU A 63 3.94 14.00 43.85
N ARG A 64 3.62 14.70 44.95
CA ARG A 64 4.27 15.97 45.34
C ARG A 64 5.78 15.85 45.56
N ALA A 65 6.26 14.67 45.92
CA ALA A 65 7.69 14.40 46.05
C ALA A 65 8.45 14.40 44.70
N PHE A 66 7.72 14.46 43.58
CA PHE A 66 8.26 14.38 42.22
C PHE A 66 7.78 15.56 41.37
N PRO A 67 8.30 16.78 41.60
CA PRO A 67 7.82 18.00 40.94
C PRO A 67 8.07 18.02 39.42
N ASP A 68 9.01 17.20 38.93
CA ASP A 68 9.39 17.05 37.52
C ASP A 68 8.70 15.87 36.83
N LEU A 69 7.84 15.12 37.53
CA LEU A 69 7.26 13.86 37.04
C LEU A 69 6.44 14.05 35.77
N GLN A 70 5.60 15.09 35.72
CA GLN A 70 4.73 15.35 34.58
C GLN A 70 5.53 15.60 33.30
N GLU A 71 6.55 16.46 33.38
CA GLU A 71 7.42 16.76 32.25
C GLU A 71 8.25 15.55 31.83
N ARG A 72 8.78 14.78 32.78
CA ARG A 72 9.51 13.54 32.49
C ARG A 72 8.65 12.46 31.88
N LEU A 73 7.40 12.32 32.34
CA LEU A 73 6.43 11.40 31.78
C LEU A 73 6.11 11.80 30.34
N ARG A 74 5.81 13.09 30.10
CA ARG A 74 5.57 13.63 28.76
C ARG A 74 6.73 13.32 27.82
N ARG A 75 7.98 13.63 28.21
CA ARG A 75 9.17 13.33 27.40
C ARG A 75 9.30 11.85 27.07
N LYS A 76 9.08 10.97 28.05
CA LYS A 76 9.14 9.51 27.84
C LYS A 76 8.05 9.02 26.90
N GLN A 77 6.85 9.56 27.02
CA GLN A 77 5.72 9.22 26.15
C GLN A 77 5.99 9.67 24.71
N LEU A 78 6.45 10.91 24.51
CA LEU A 78 6.81 11.39 23.17
C LEU A 78 7.91 10.53 22.53
N ALA A 79 8.98 10.20 23.27
CA ALA A 79 10.04 9.33 22.77
C ALA A 79 9.55 7.91 22.41
N ALA A 80 8.61 7.36 23.18
CA ALA A 80 7.96 6.09 22.85
C ALA A 80 7.11 6.21 21.58
N GLY A 81 6.44 7.35 21.40
CA GLY A 81 5.69 7.69 20.19
C GLY A 81 6.59 7.77 18.96
N ASP A 82 7.72 8.47 19.05
CA ASP A 82 8.72 8.57 17.97
C ASP A 82 9.22 7.18 17.54
N THR A 83 9.48 6.30 18.51
CA THR A 83 9.87 4.91 18.24
C THR A 83 8.80 4.13 17.45
N ILE A 84 7.51 4.40 17.69
CA ILE A 84 6.44 3.75 16.93
C ILE A 84 6.30 4.38 15.54
N LEU A 85 6.47 5.70 15.43
CA LEU A 85 6.47 6.40 14.14
C LEU A 85 7.61 5.95 13.23
N ASP A 86 8.80 5.69 13.79
CA ASP A 86 9.92 5.12 13.04
C ASP A 86 9.56 3.75 12.44
N LYS A 87 8.95 2.86 13.24
CA LYS A 87 8.49 1.55 12.77
C LYS A 87 7.42 1.66 11.68
N LEU A 88 6.47 2.58 11.82
CA LEU A 88 5.48 2.87 10.78
C LEU A 88 6.14 3.44 9.52
N GLY A 89 7.17 4.27 9.68
CA GLY A 89 8.02 4.79 8.61
C GLY A 89 8.71 3.68 7.82
N GLU A 90 9.27 2.67 8.50
CA GLU A 90 9.84 1.47 7.86
C GLU A 90 8.79 0.73 7.02
N ARG A 91 7.57 0.56 7.55
CA ARG A 91 6.48 -0.08 6.80
C ARG A 91 6.06 0.75 5.59
N LEU A 92 5.96 2.07 5.72
CA LEU A 92 5.76 2.96 4.57
C LEU A 92 6.88 2.85 3.53
N ALA A 93 8.13 2.69 3.94
CA ALA A 93 9.25 2.50 3.01
C ALA A 93 9.13 1.18 2.23
N THR A 94 8.66 0.11 2.88
CA THR A 94 8.35 -1.16 2.19
C THR A 94 7.21 -0.98 1.18
N LEU A 95 6.12 -0.30 1.56
CA LEU A 95 5.00 -0.02 0.65
C LEU A 95 5.44 0.85 -0.54
N LEU A 96 6.29 1.85 -0.29
CA LEU A 96 6.90 2.68 -1.33
C LEU A 96 7.68 1.84 -2.34
N LYS A 97 8.53 0.93 -1.85
CA LYS A 97 9.32 0.04 -2.69
C LYS A 97 8.44 -0.86 -3.55
N VAL A 98 7.38 -1.45 -2.98
CA VAL A 98 6.41 -2.24 -3.75
C VAL A 98 5.78 -1.41 -4.86
N ARG A 99 5.28 -0.21 -4.54
CA ARG A 99 4.70 0.71 -5.54
C ARG A 99 5.68 1.00 -6.68
N ASP A 100 6.94 1.29 -6.36
CA ASP A 100 7.96 1.64 -7.35
C ASP A 100 8.32 0.46 -8.25
N VAL A 101 8.47 -0.73 -7.68
CA VAL A 101 8.71 -1.95 -8.45
C VAL A 101 7.55 -2.21 -9.42
N VAL A 102 6.31 -2.20 -8.94
CA VAL A 102 5.13 -2.42 -9.78
C VAL A 102 5.03 -1.36 -10.88
N SER A 103 5.18 -0.08 -10.53
CA SER A 103 5.11 1.03 -11.50
C SER A 103 6.15 0.86 -12.62
N SER A 104 7.39 0.50 -12.28
CA SER A 104 8.46 0.30 -13.26
C SER A 104 8.21 -0.88 -14.21
N HIS A 105 7.58 -1.94 -13.70
CA HIS A 105 7.22 -3.11 -14.50
C HIS A 105 6.04 -2.81 -15.43
N VAL A 106 5.01 -2.14 -14.93
CA VAL A 106 3.85 -1.70 -15.73
C VAL A 106 4.30 -0.74 -16.83
N GLU A 107 5.13 0.25 -16.50
CA GLU A 107 5.67 1.20 -17.47
C GLU A 107 6.44 0.48 -18.59
N ARG A 108 7.27 -0.51 -18.25
CA ARG A 108 8.00 -1.29 -19.26
C ARG A 108 7.08 -2.05 -20.21
N VAL A 109 6.00 -2.65 -19.69
CA VAL A 109 5.01 -3.35 -20.55
C VAL A 109 4.32 -2.36 -21.49
N LEU A 110 3.90 -1.20 -20.97
CA LEU A 110 3.25 -0.17 -21.77
C LEU A 110 4.18 0.37 -22.86
N GLN A 111 5.47 0.60 -22.55
CA GLN A 111 6.47 1.02 -23.53
C GLN A 111 6.65 -0.02 -24.64
N ILE A 112 6.68 -1.32 -24.31
CA ILE A 112 6.77 -2.40 -25.32
C ILE A 112 5.52 -2.39 -26.20
N TYR A 113 4.33 -2.24 -25.61
CA TYR A 113 3.09 -2.11 -26.37
C TYR A 113 3.11 -0.89 -27.30
N GLU A 114 3.49 0.28 -26.80
CA GLU A 114 3.58 1.53 -27.58
C GLU A 114 4.55 1.41 -28.76
N GLN A 115 5.70 0.74 -28.58
CA GLN A 115 6.66 0.47 -29.66
C GLN A 115 6.09 -0.39 -30.79
N HIS A 116 5.10 -1.21 -30.48
CA HIS A 116 4.49 -2.17 -31.40
C HIS A 116 3.08 -1.78 -31.85
N ALA A 117 2.50 -0.70 -31.31
CA ALA A 117 1.10 -0.34 -31.48
C ALA A 117 0.70 -0.12 -32.96
N ASP A 118 1.58 0.48 -33.77
CA ASP A 118 1.31 0.70 -35.20
C ASP A 118 1.35 -0.60 -36.03
N THR A 119 1.94 -1.66 -35.48
CA THR A 119 2.11 -2.96 -36.16
C THR A 119 1.07 -3.98 -35.71
N ILE A 120 0.56 -3.86 -34.48
CA ILE A 120 -0.46 -4.77 -33.95
C ILE A 120 -1.85 -4.24 -34.35
N GLY A 121 -2.61 -5.03 -35.10
CA GLY A 121 -3.99 -4.67 -35.43
C GLY A 121 -4.89 -4.60 -34.19
N LEU A 122 -5.88 -3.69 -34.21
CA LEU A 122 -6.84 -3.53 -33.11
C LEU A 122 -7.57 -4.84 -32.78
N ASP A 123 -7.93 -5.62 -33.79
CA ASP A 123 -8.60 -6.92 -33.62
C ASP A 123 -7.72 -7.91 -32.84
N ALA A 124 -6.41 -7.91 -33.08
CA ALA A 124 -5.47 -8.79 -32.38
C ALA A 124 -5.30 -8.41 -30.90
N VAL A 125 -5.34 -7.12 -30.57
CA VAL A 125 -5.26 -6.64 -29.17
C VAL A 125 -6.53 -6.99 -28.39
N LEU A 126 -7.69 -6.96 -29.04
CA LEU A 126 -9.00 -7.23 -28.44
C LEU A 126 -9.37 -8.72 -28.44
N GLN A 127 -8.58 -9.57 -29.09
CA GLN A 127 -8.87 -10.99 -29.18
C GLN A 127 -8.64 -11.69 -27.83
N ALA A 128 -9.74 -12.01 -27.14
CA ALA A 128 -9.75 -12.91 -26.00
C ALA A 128 -9.87 -14.37 -26.45
N SER A 129 -9.44 -15.30 -25.60
CA SER A 129 -9.62 -16.74 -25.79
C SER A 129 -10.39 -17.35 -24.62
N ALA A 130 -10.77 -18.63 -24.74
CA ALA A 130 -11.39 -19.36 -23.63
C ALA A 130 -10.42 -19.56 -22.44
N ALA A 131 -9.11 -19.41 -22.67
CA ALA A 131 -8.06 -19.66 -21.68
C ALA A 131 -7.35 -18.37 -21.22
N SER A 132 -7.50 -17.26 -21.94
CA SER A 132 -6.78 -16.01 -21.65
C SER A 132 -7.63 -14.79 -22.00
N PRO A 133 -7.59 -13.72 -21.17
CA PRO A 133 -8.13 -12.43 -21.54
C PRO A 133 -7.37 -11.83 -22.74
N SER A 134 -7.96 -10.81 -23.34
CA SER A 134 -7.33 -10.03 -24.39
C SER A 134 -6.11 -9.24 -23.87
N VAL A 135 -5.23 -8.81 -24.78
CA VAL A 135 -4.11 -7.94 -24.42
C VAL A 135 -4.61 -6.59 -23.89
N ALA A 136 -5.68 -6.05 -24.47
CA ALA A 136 -6.32 -4.83 -23.97
C ALA A 136 -6.72 -4.94 -22.49
N GLU A 137 -7.44 -6.00 -22.11
CA GLU A 137 -7.89 -6.22 -20.73
C GLU A 137 -6.69 -6.37 -19.79
N MET A 138 -5.66 -7.12 -20.19
CA MET A 138 -4.46 -7.32 -19.39
C MET A 138 -3.68 -6.01 -19.16
N LEU A 139 -3.62 -5.12 -20.16
CA LEU A 139 -3.00 -3.80 -20.02
C LEU A 139 -3.84 -2.89 -19.11
N GLU A 140 -5.16 -2.91 -19.24
CA GLU A 140 -6.07 -2.19 -18.35
C GLU A 140 -5.88 -2.64 -16.89
N TRP A 141 -5.81 -3.95 -16.65
CA TRP A 141 -5.56 -4.50 -15.33
C TRP A 141 -4.25 -4.00 -14.71
N LEU A 142 -3.16 -3.95 -15.48
CA LEU A 142 -1.89 -3.43 -15.00
C LEU A 142 -1.98 -1.95 -14.62
N GLN A 143 -2.72 -1.15 -15.39
CA GLN A 143 -2.95 0.26 -15.05
C GLN A 143 -3.79 0.42 -13.78
N ASP A 144 -4.84 -0.38 -13.62
CA ASP A 144 -5.66 -0.38 -12.40
C ASP A 144 -4.84 -0.77 -11.16
N ILE A 145 -3.96 -1.76 -11.30
CA ILE A 145 -3.04 -2.19 -10.25
C ILE A 145 -2.05 -1.07 -9.88
N GLU A 146 -1.40 -0.44 -10.86
CA GLU A 146 -0.50 0.71 -10.63
C GLU A 146 -1.24 1.83 -9.88
N ARG A 147 -2.42 2.20 -10.37
CA ARG A 147 -3.24 3.26 -9.81
C ARG A 147 -3.60 2.96 -8.37
N HIS A 148 -3.93 1.71 -8.07
CA HIS A 148 -4.20 1.28 -6.70
C HIS A 148 -2.98 1.47 -5.81
N TYR A 149 -1.83 0.86 -6.12
CA TYR A 149 -0.65 0.94 -5.25
C TYR A 149 -0.23 2.40 -5.01
N ARG A 150 -0.30 3.22 -6.06
CA ARG A 150 -0.01 4.65 -5.98
C ARG A 150 -0.97 5.38 -5.03
N ASN A 151 -2.27 5.25 -5.24
CA ASN A 151 -3.28 5.95 -4.43
C ASN A 151 -3.27 5.47 -2.98
N SER A 152 -3.16 4.16 -2.81
CA SER A 152 -3.09 3.47 -1.54
C SER A 152 -1.91 3.92 -0.69
N TYR A 153 -0.73 3.99 -1.30
CA TYR A 153 0.47 4.52 -0.67
C TYR A 153 0.31 6.00 -0.30
N LEU A 154 -0.19 6.83 -1.22
CA LEU A 154 -0.34 8.27 -0.98
C LEU A 154 -1.31 8.57 0.17
N LYS A 155 -2.46 7.88 0.23
CA LYS A 155 -3.44 8.01 1.33
C LYS A 155 -2.77 7.71 2.68
N ARG A 156 -2.02 6.61 2.77
CA ARG A 156 -1.32 6.19 4.01
C ARG A 156 -0.18 7.12 4.40
N LYS A 157 0.63 7.54 3.41
CA LYS A 157 1.69 8.53 3.62
C LYS A 157 1.12 9.83 4.17
N TYR A 158 0.04 10.32 3.56
CA TYR A 158 -0.62 11.55 3.99
C TYR A 158 -1.13 11.42 5.43
N LEU A 159 -1.86 10.33 5.73
CA LEU A 159 -2.37 10.05 7.07
C LEU A 159 -1.27 10.11 8.12
N LEU A 160 -0.15 9.43 7.90
CA LEU A 160 0.96 9.41 8.87
C LEU A 160 1.73 10.74 8.93
N SER A 161 1.85 11.47 7.82
CA SER A 161 2.47 12.80 7.82
C SER A 161 1.63 13.89 8.51
N SER A 162 0.34 13.63 8.73
CA SER A 162 -0.58 14.56 9.39
C SER A 162 -0.55 14.49 10.92
N ILE A 163 0.26 13.59 11.48
CA ILE A 163 0.36 13.38 12.92
C ILE A 163 1.00 14.59 13.60
N GLN A 164 0.28 15.16 14.57
CA GLN A 164 0.74 16.27 15.41
C GLN A 164 0.43 15.91 16.86
N TRP A 165 1.44 15.95 17.74
CA TRP A 165 1.29 15.60 19.16
C TRP A 165 0.43 16.60 19.94
N GLU A 166 0.14 17.76 19.34
CA GLU A 166 -0.81 18.76 19.80
C GLU A 166 -2.27 18.32 19.57
N ASP A 167 -2.52 17.47 18.56
CA ASP A 167 -3.84 16.95 18.22
C ASP A 167 -3.96 15.46 18.60
N LEU A 168 -4.08 15.22 19.90
CA LEU A 168 -4.24 13.87 20.44
C LEU A 168 -5.52 13.19 19.94
N GLY A 169 -6.57 13.96 19.61
CA GLY A 169 -7.82 13.42 19.09
C GLY A 169 -7.64 12.80 17.71
N ASN A 170 -6.88 13.45 16.84
CA ASN A 170 -6.53 12.88 15.53
C ASN A 170 -5.65 11.63 15.68
N ILE A 171 -4.68 11.61 16.59
CA ILE A 171 -3.85 10.41 16.85
C ILE A 171 -4.71 9.24 17.32
N GLN A 172 -5.68 9.47 18.21
CA GLN A 172 -6.63 8.45 18.66
C GLN A 172 -7.53 7.93 17.53
N ALA A 173 -7.79 8.74 16.51
CA ALA A 173 -8.60 8.36 15.35
C ALA A 173 -7.83 7.57 14.28
N LEU A 174 -6.49 7.51 14.35
CA LEU A 174 -5.63 6.89 13.33
C LEU A 174 -6.00 5.45 12.97
N PRO A 175 -6.29 4.53 13.92
CA PRO A 175 -6.65 3.16 13.55
C PRO A 175 -7.89 3.12 12.65
N ARG A 176 -8.93 3.89 13.00
CA ARG A 176 -10.17 3.98 12.20
C ARG A 176 -9.92 4.63 10.84
N ALA A 177 -9.09 5.67 10.79
CA ALA A 177 -8.74 6.33 9.54
C ALA A 177 -7.96 5.39 8.60
N TRP A 178 -7.10 4.54 9.15
CA TRP A 178 -6.36 3.52 8.41
C TRP A 178 -7.26 2.42 7.85
N ASP A 179 -8.21 1.93 8.64
CA ASP A 179 -9.14 0.87 8.23
C ASP A 179 -10.02 1.31 7.05
N ARG A 180 -10.50 2.57 7.07
CA ARG A 180 -11.27 3.16 5.95
C ARG A 180 -10.52 3.15 4.62
N ILE A 181 -9.20 3.35 4.65
CA ILE A 181 -8.38 3.27 3.43
C ILE A 181 -8.40 1.83 2.88
N SER A 182 -8.38 0.82 3.75
CA SER A 182 -8.36 -0.59 3.38
C SER A 182 -9.72 -1.05 2.83
N GLU A 183 -10.83 -0.57 3.39
CA GLU A 183 -12.18 -0.90 2.90
C GLU A 183 -12.45 -0.41 1.47
N ASP A 184 -11.97 0.79 1.13
CA ASP A 184 -12.05 1.34 -0.22
C ASP A 184 -11.30 0.43 -1.24
N GLU A 185 -10.19 -0.16 -0.80
CA GLU A 185 -9.27 -0.92 -1.64
C GLU A 185 -9.80 -2.30 -2.05
N TYR A 186 -10.46 -2.98 -1.11
CA TYR A 186 -11.07 -4.30 -1.35
C TYR A 186 -12.10 -4.26 -2.49
N ARG A 187 -12.78 -3.13 -2.70
CA ARG A 187 -13.80 -3.00 -3.75
C ARG A 187 -13.23 -2.87 -5.15
N THR A 188 -12.01 -2.35 -5.30
CA THR A 188 -11.46 -1.97 -6.62
C THR A 188 -10.55 -3.03 -7.21
N LEU A 189 -9.68 -3.66 -6.41
CA LEU A 189 -8.62 -4.53 -6.96
C LEU A 189 -8.82 -6.03 -6.83
N TYR A 190 -9.69 -6.47 -5.93
CA TYR A 190 -9.78 -7.88 -5.57
C TYR A 190 -10.06 -8.78 -6.79
N LYS A 191 -10.97 -8.35 -7.67
CA LYS A 191 -11.31 -9.11 -8.88
C LYS A 191 -10.12 -9.24 -9.83
N VAL A 192 -9.42 -8.13 -10.07
CA VAL A 192 -8.27 -8.08 -10.99
C VAL A 192 -7.14 -8.98 -10.49
N LEU A 193 -6.80 -8.90 -9.19
CA LEU A 193 -5.75 -9.73 -8.58
C LEU A 193 -6.09 -11.23 -8.61
N VAL A 194 -7.36 -11.60 -8.36
CA VAL A 194 -7.80 -13.00 -8.42
C VAL A 194 -7.68 -13.59 -9.83
N PHE A 195 -8.08 -12.83 -10.85
CA PHE A 195 -7.91 -13.26 -12.24
C PHE A 195 -6.44 -13.28 -12.66
N MET A 196 -5.62 -12.32 -12.23
CA MET A 196 -4.19 -12.35 -12.49
C MET A 196 -3.52 -13.57 -11.86
N GLN A 197 -3.89 -13.94 -10.63
CA GLN A 197 -3.34 -15.11 -9.93
C GLN A 197 -3.69 -16.44 -10.62
N SER A 198 -4.89 -16.56 -11.21
CA SER A 198 -5.21 -17.74 -12.02
C SER A 198 -4.37 -17.80 -13.29
N LEU A 199 -4.05 -16.66 -13.90
CA LEU A 199 -3.12 -16.55 -15.03
C LEU A 199 -1.66 -16.85 -14.68
N VAL A 200 -1.24 -16.59 -13.45
CA VAL A 200 0.12 -16.97 -12.99
C VAL A 200 0.21 -18.47 -12.69
N SER A 201 -0.91 -19.11 -12.32
CA SER A 201 -0.94 -20.49 -11.81
C SER A 201 -1.20 -21.58 -12.85
N ALA A 202 -1.68 -21.27 -14.07
CA ALA A 202 -1.95 -22.27 -15.10
C ALA A 202 -0.78 -22.51 -16.09
N PRO A 203 -0.65 -23.72 -16.69
CA PRO A 203 0.39 -24.08 -17.66
C PRO A 203 0.23 -23.31 -19.00
N PRO A 204 1.23 -23.29 -19.91
CA PRO A 204 1.61 -22.10 -20.66
C PRO A 204 0.45 -21.46 -21.45
N PHE A 205 0.21 -20.19 -21.13
CA PHE A 205 -0.93 -19.35 -21.49
C PHE A 205 -0.98 -18.81 -22.92
N PHE A 206 -0.05 -19.20 -23.78
CA PHE A 206 -0.02 -18.75 -25.17
C PHE A 206 0.20 -19.97 -26.08
N VAL A 207 -0.90 -20.43 -26.68
CA VAL A 207 -0.91 -21.23 -27.91
C VAL A 207 -1.61 -20.40 -28.96
#